data_AF-A0A7M7PAJ8-F1
#
_entry.id   AF-A0A7M7PAJ8-F1
#
_cell.length_a   1.000
_cell.length_b   1.000
_cell.length_c   1.000
_cell.angle_alpha   90.00
_cell.angle_beta   90.00
_cell.angle_gamma   90.00
#
_symmetry.space_group_name_H-M   'P 1'
#
loop_
_entity.id
_entity.type
_entity.pdbx_description
1 polymer ?
#
loop_
_entity_poly.entity_id
_entity_poly.type
_entity_poly.pdbx_seq_one_letter_code
_entity_poly.pdbx_strand_id
1 'polypeptide(L)'
;MSDQAAMDRERWSWRFESIGTNIGFVACFQNLWRFPYLCYANGGFIFLIPYLLCSMFLAIPLMFLETALGQYTSSGPIRAWKICPLFQGIGVATTVVAWWRTIYHNVILAWTLYYLYSSCLGGEFPWTRCNNVWNTASCLESSSKWVCVNGTYIIGNKWETYPTEAPRAPSWNSRDVAGSSDNPDKCAYNYPSTTNPAQEFWQ
;
A
#
# COMPACT_ATOMS: atom_id res chain seq x y z
N MET A 1 -54.81 8.84 13.29
CA MET A 1 -53.75 9.56 14.03
C MET A 1 -52.54 8.64 14.06
N SER A 2 -51.39 9.14 13.59
CA SER A 2 -50.03 8.52 13.57
C SER A 2 -49.56 7.61 12.41
N ASP A 3 -49.77 8.02 11.14
CA ASP A 3 -48.90 7.59 10.01
C ASP A 3 -48.22 8.80 9.37
N GLN A 4 -47.67 9.68 10.21
CA GLN A 4 -47.01 10.92 9.80
C GLN A 4 -45.77 11.23 10.64
N ALA A 5 -45.07 10.18 11.06
CA ALA A 5 -43.64 10.27 11.34
C ALA A 5 -42.89 9.95 10.04
N ALA A 6 -42.92 10.86 9.07
CA ALA A 6 -41.87 10.87 8.06
C ALA A 6 -40.58 11.12 8.85
N MET A 7 -39.82 10.04 9.08
CA MET A 7 -38.59 10.01 9.86
C MET A 7 -37.70 11.20 9.44
N ASP A 8 -37.66 12.24 10.27
CA ASP A 8 -36.84 13.41 9.99
C ASP A 8 -35.39 12.95 9.91
N ARG A 9 -34.77 13.18 8.74
CA ARG A 9 -33.38 12.78 8.50
C ARG A 9 -32.48 13.46 9.51
N GLU A 10 -31.67 12.66 10.19
CA GLU A 10 -30.65 13.19 11.11
C GLU A 10 -29.73 14.17 10.37
N ARG A 11 -29.55 15.35 10.97
CA ARG A 11 -28.66 16.40 10.48
C ARG A 11 -27.40 16.39 11.32
N TRP A 12 -26.28 16.74 10.68
CA TRP A 12 -25.03 17.00 11.39
C TRP A 12 -25.25 18.03 12.49
N SER A 13 -24.63 17.80 13.65
CA SER A 13 -24.77 18.71 14.77
C SER A 13 -24.03 20.01 14.46
N TRP A 14 -22.83 19.89 13.88
CA TRP A 14 -21.93 21.00 13.55
C TRP A 14 -21.48 20.92 12.09
N ARG A 15 -21.36 22.08 11.42
CA ARG A 15 -20.90 22.16 10.02
C ARG A 15 -19.50 21.57 9.81
N PHE A 16 -18.66 21.69 10.83
CA PHE A 16 -17.30 21.15 10.81
C PHE A 16 -17.27 19.61 10.80
N GLU A 17 -18.26 18.93 11.37
CA GLU A 17 -18.35 17.46 11.31
C GLU A 17 -18.58 16.98 9.87
N SER A 18 -19.47 17.68 9.15
CA SER A 18 -19.72 17.41 7.74
C SER A 18 -18.46 17.65 6.89
N ILE A 19 -17.75 18.76 7.11
CA ILE A 19 -16.52 19.07 6.36
C ILE A 19 -15.41 18.07 6.70
N GLY A 20 -15.21 17.78 7.99
CA GLY A 20 -14.22 16.82 8.46
C GLY A 20 -14.44 15.42 7.89
N THR A 21 -15.70 14.96 7.82
CA THR A 21 -16.05 13.68 7.21
C THR A 21 -15.70 13.64 5.72
N ASN A 22 -15.99 14.72 4.99
CA ASN A 22 -15.63 14.83 3.57
C ASN A 22 -14.11 14.86 3.36
N ILE A 23 -13.36 15.60 4.19
CA ILE A 23 -11.90 15.63 4.13
C ILE A 23 -11.34 14.25 4.42
N GLY A 24 -11.83 13.55 5.45
CA GLY A 24 -11.41 12.19 5.77
C GLY A 24 -11.70 11.19 4.65
N PHE A 25 -12.82 11.35 3.95
CA PHE A 25 -13.15 10.53 2.78
C PHE A 25 -12.18 10.76 1.62
N VAL A 26 -11.79 12.01 1.34
CA VAL A 26 -10.85 12.35 0.25
C VAL A 26 -9.41 12.02 0.63
N ALA A 27 -9.03 12.28 1.88
CA ALA A 27 -7.69 12.03 2.43
C ALA A 27 -7.56 10.56 2.86
N CYS A 28 -7.48 9.65 1.90
CA CYS A 28 -7.23 8.24 2.18
C CYS A 28 -5.73 7.93 2.32
N PHE A 29 -5.39 6.93 3.15
CA PHE A 29 -4.04 6.35 3.26
C PHE A 29 -3.47 5.97 1.88
N GLN A 30 -4.33 5.50 0.96
CA GLN A 30 -3.99 5.16 -0.42
C GLN A 30 -3.34 6.31 -1.21
N ASN A 31 -3.67 7.56 -0.90
CA ASN A 31 -3.06 8.71 -1.55
C ASN A 31 -1.60 8.90 -1.10
N LEU A 32 -1.24 8.48 0.12
CA LEU A 32 0.09 8.70 0.70
C LEU A 32 1.20 7.93 -0.01
N TRP A 33 0.95 6.70 -0.49
CA TRP A 33 2.00 5.94 -1.20
C TRP A 33 1.84 5.97 -2.72
N ARG A 34 0.61 6.02 -3.23
CA ARG A 34 0.38 5.95 -4.68
C ARG A 34 0.74 7.26 -5.37
N PHE A 35 0.48 8.40 -4.73
CA PHE A 35 0.83 9.70 -5.31
C PHE A 35 2.34 9.86 -5.45
N PRO A 36 3.18 9.65 -4.41
CA PRO A 36 4.63 9.74 -4.57
C PRO A 36 5.19 8.77 -5.61
N TYR A 37 4.69 7.53 -5.64
CA TYR A 37 5.08 6.54 -6.63
C TYR A 37 4.79 7.01 -8.06
N LEU A 38 3.58 7.53 -8.30
CA LEU A 38 3.17 7.99 -9.62
C LEU A 38 3.94 9.25 -10.05
N CYS A 39 4.18 10.18 -9.14
CA CYS A 39 5.02 11.35 -9.39
C CYS A 39 6.43 10.91 -9.78
N TYR A 40 7.05 9.99 -9.01
CA TYR A 40 8.40 9.50 -9.30
C TYR A 40 8.48 8.83 -10.68
N ALA A 41 7.51 7.98 -11.03
CA ALA A 41 7.51 7.28 -12.31
C ALA A 41 7.26 8.20 -13.52
N ASN A 42 6.56 9.33 -13.36
CA ASN A 42 6.15 10.22 -14.46
C ASN A 42 6.93 11.54 -14.53
N GLY A 43 8.20 11.55 -14.10
CA GLY A 43 9.06 12.74 -14.22
C GLY A 43 9.02 13.68 -13.01
N GLY A 44 8.69 13.16 -11.84
CA GLY A 44 8.76 13.85 -10.56
C GLY A 44 7.81 15.04 -10.45
N PHE A 45 8.38 16.22 -10.24
CA PHE A 45 7.61 17.45 -10.02
C PHE A 45 6.80 17.89 -11.26
N ILE A 46 7.26 17.57 -12.48
CA ILE A 46 6.60 17.99 -13.72
C ILE A 46 5.19 17.37 -13.82
N PHE A 47 4.99 16.17 -13.27
CA PHE A 47 3.70 15.49 -13.21
C PHE A 47 2.65 16.25 -12.37
N LEU A 48 3.06 17.12 -11.44
CA LEU A 48 2.11 17.89 -10.61
C LEU A 48 1.31 18.90 -11.44
N ILE A 49 1.85 19.44 -12.53
CA ILE A 49 1.16 20.44 -13.34
C ILE A 49 -0.13 19.87 -13.94
N PRO A 50 -0.12 18.79 -14.75
CA PRO A 50 -1.34 18.19 -15.26
C PRO A 50 -2.22 17.62 -14.15
N TYR A 51 -1.63 17.07 -13.08
CA TYR A 51 -2.38 16.55 -11.94
C TYR A 51 -3.24 17.63 -11.26
N LEU A 52 -2.66 18.81 -10.99
CA LEU A 52 -3.36 19.94 -10.38
C LEU A 52 -4.41 20.53 -11.32
N LEU A 53 -4.10 20.64 -12.63
CA LEU A 53 -5.08 21.11 -13.62
C LEU A 53 -6.30 20.19 -13.69
N CYS A 54 -6.09 18.88 -13.82
CA CYS A 54 -7.20 17.92 -13.80
C CYS A 54 -7.94 17.93 -12.45
N SER A 55 -7.24 18.11 -11.34
CA SER A 55 -7.89 18.20 -10.02
C SER A 55 -8.78 19.44 -9.90
N MET A 56 -8.31 20.60 -10.37
CA MET A 56 -9.04 21.86 -10.33
C MET A 56 -10.24 21.88 -11.28
N PHE A 57 -10.11 21.34 -12.49
CA PHE A 57 -11.16 21.41 -13.51
C PHE A 57 -12.10 20.20 -13.54
N LEU A 58 -11.67 19.05 -13.03
CA LEU A 58 -12.48 17.82 -13.04
C LEU A 58 -12.83 17.37 -11.63
N ALA A 59 -11.84 17.11 -10.76
CA ALA A 59 -12.10 16.48 -9.46
C ALA A 59 -12.91 17.39 -8.51
N ILE A 60 -12.51 18.65 -8.37
CA ILE A 60 -13.20 19.60 -7.48
C ILE A 60 -14.65 19.88 -7.95
N PRO A 61 -14.91 20.18 -9.25
CA PRO A 61 -16.27 20.36 -9.73
C PRO A 61 -17.15 19.11 -9.59
N LEU A 62 -16.59 17.91 -9.85
CA LEU A 62 -17.34 16.66 -9.68
C LEU A 62 -17.67 16.38 -8.22
N MET A 63 -16.73 16.60 -7.30
CA MET A 63 -16.96 16.45 -5.85
C MET A 63 -18.03 17.44 -5.36
N PHE A 64 -17.97 18.69 -5.85
CA PHE A 64 -18.97 19.70 -5.54
C PHE A 64 -20.36 19.31 -6.07
N LEU A 65 -20.44 18.81 -7.31
CA LEU A 65 -21.69 18.34 -7.91
C LEU A 65 -22.30 17.17 -7.11
N GLU A 66 -21.48 16.18 -6.74
CA GLU A 66 -21.93 15.02 -5.96
C GLU A 66 -22.44 15.43 -4.58
N THR A 67 -21.70 16.32 -3.90
CA THR A 67 -22.10 16.83 -2.59
C THR A 67 -23.38 17.66 -2.67
N ALA A 68 -23.49 18.54 -3.67
CA ALA A 68 -24.68 19.36 -3.90
C ALA A 68 -25.91 18.49 -4.23
N LEU A 69 -25.73 17.46 -5.06
CA LEU A 69 -26.80 16.49 -5.39
C LEU A 69 -27.25 15.71 -4.16
N GLY A 70 -26.32 15.28 -3.31
CA GLY A 70 -26.62 14.59 -2.05
C GLY A 70 -27.35 15.48 -1.04
N GLN A 71 -27.00 16.77 -0.99
CA GLN A 71 -27.70 17.75 -0.16
C GLN A 71 -29.11 18.05 -0.70
N TYR A 72 -29.24 18.26 -2.02
CA TYR A 72 -30.51 18.58 -2.67
C TYR A 72 -31.53 17.44 -2.57
N THR A 73 -31.11 16.21 -2.88
CA THR A 73 -32.01 15.04 -2.85
C THR A 73 -32.27 14.54 -1.43
N SER A 74 -31.38 14.86 -0.49
CA SER A 74 -31.41 14.41 0.90
C SER A 74 -31.71 12.91 1.06
N SER A 75 -31.27 12.11 0.08
CA SER A 75 -31.60 10.70 -0.08
C SER A 75 -30.33 9.90 -0.35
N GLY A 76 -30.35 8.59 -0.08
CA GLY A 76 -29.24 7.70 -0.41
C GLY A 76 -29.00 7.59 -1.92
N PRO A 77 -27.84 7.05 -2.35
CA PRO A 77 -27.38 7.09 -3.75
C PRO A 77 -28.37 6.45 -4.74
N ILE A 78 -29.05 5.36 -4.37
CA ILE A 78 -30.06 4.71 -5.24
C ILE A 78 -31.30 5.60 -5.40
N ARG A 79 -31.73 6.26 -4.31
CA ARG A 79 -32.95 7.08 -4.28
C ARG A 79 -32.71 8.51 -4.79
N ALA A 80 -31.47 8.98 -4.79
CA ALA A 80 -31.08 10.27 -5.35
C ALA A 80 -31.36 10.36 -6.86
N TRP A 81 -31.23 9.25 -7.60
CA TRP A 81 -31.51 9.20 -9.03
C TRP A 81 -33.00 9.18 -9.41
N LYS A 82 -33.93 9.36 -8.46
CA LYS A 82 -35.35 9.58 -8.78
C LYS A 82 -35.61 10.82 -9.65
N ILE A 83 -34.65 11.74 -9.73
CA ILE A 83 -34.69 12.90 -10.64
C ILE A 83 -34.73 12.46 -12.11
N CYS A 84 -33.96 11.42 -12.47
CA CYS A 84 -33.86 10.88 -13.82
C CYS A 84 -33.85 9.34 -13.76
N PRO A 85 -35.01 8.66 -13.92
CA PRO A 85 -35.11 7.21 -13.73
C PRO A 85 -34.24 6.39 -14.69
N LEU A 86 -33.88 6.96 -15.85
CA LEU A 86 -32.93 6.34 -16.79
C LEU A 86 -31.55 6.08 -16.15
N PHE A 87 -31.12 6.93 -15.21
CA PHE A 87 -29.83 6.84 -14.54
C PHE A 87 -29.88 6.14 -13.20
N GLN A 88 -31.00 5.49 -12.84
CA GLN A 88 -31.12 4.76 -11.58
C GLN A 88 -30.08 3.64 -11.43
N GLY A 89 -29.63 3.06 -12.55
CA GLY A 89 -28.54 2.08 -12.56
C GLY A 89 -27.21 2.61 -12.01
N ILE A 90 -26.95 3.92 -12.13
CA ILE A 90 -25.73 4.54 -11.61
C ILE A 90 -25.69 4.44 -10.08
N GLY A 91 -26.82 4.71 -9.40
CA GLY A 91 -26.89 4.63 -7.94
C GLY A 91 -26.67 3.21 -7.40
N VAL A 92 -27.13 2.19 -8.13
CA VAL A 92 -26.88 0.79 -7.78
C VAL A 92 -25.40 0.44 -8.01
N ALA A 93 -24.86 0.82 -9.17
CA ALA A 93 -23.46 0.57 -9.52
C ALA A 93 -22.48 1.21 -8.52
N THR A 94 -22.70 2.47 -8.13
CA THR A 94 -21.85 3.15 -7.14
C THR A 94 -21.91 2.46 -5.77
N THR A 95 -23.09 1.97 -5.37
CA THR A 95 -23.25 1.23 -4.11
C THR A 95 -22.49 -0.10 -4.13
N VAL A 96 -22.56 -0.85 -5.23
CA VAL A 96 -21.83 -2.13 -5.39
C VAL A 96 -20.31 -1.91 -5.39
N VAL A 97 -19.83 -0.89 -6.11
CA VAL A 97 -18.41 -0.52 -6.14
C VAL A 97 -17.93 -0.10 -4.75
N ALA A 98 -18.72 0.67 -4.00
CA ALA A 98 -18.40 1.05 -2.63
C ALA A 98 -18.31 -0.17 -1.71
N TRP A 99 -19.23 -1.13 -1.83
CA TRP A 99 -19.19 -2.37 -1.06
C TRP A 99 -17.92 -3.20 -1.34
N TRP A 100 -17.59 -3.38 -2.61
CA TRP A 100 -16.36 -4.09 -3.01
C TRP A 100 -15.11 -3.40 -2.47
N ARG A 101 -15.07 -2.06 -2.57
CA ARG A 101 -14.00 -1.23 -2.02
C ARG A 101 -13.85 -1.46 -0.52
N THR A 102 -14.95 -1.50 0.24
CA THR A 102 -14.92 -1.73 1.68
C THR A 102 -14.29 -3.07 2.05
N ILE A 103 -14.60 -4.15 1.33
CA ILE A 103 -14.01 -5.48 1.61
C ILE A 103 -12.48 -5.44 1.49
N TYR A 104 -11.97 -4.93 0.36
CA TYR A 104 -10.53 -4.82 0.12
C TYR A 104 -9.82 -3.94 1.15
N HIS A 105 -10.41 -2.80 1.53
CA HIS A 105 -9.78 -1.89 2.49
C HIS A 105 -9.76 -2.45 3.92
N ASN A 106 -10.74 -3.28 4.31
CA ASN A 106 -10.72 -3.95 5.61
C ASN A 106 -9.54 -4.93 5.75
N VAL A 107 -9.18 -5.63 4.67
CA VAL A 107 -8.01 -6.53 4.67
C VAL A 107 -6.72 -5.74 4.89
N ILE A 108 -6.54 -4.62 4.19
CA ILE A 108 -5.38 -3.74 4.38
C ILE A 108 -5.36 -3.20 5.81
N LEU A 109 -6.51 -2.76 6.32
CA LEU A 109 -6.61 -2.27 7.70
C LEU A 109 -6.18 -3.34 8.70
N ALA A 110 -6.59 -4.59 8.52
CA ALA A 110 -6.16 -5.70 9.36
C ALA A 110 -4.63 -5.89 9.34
N TRP A 111 -3.99 -5.82 8.17
CA TRP A 111 -2.53 -5.87 8.07
C TRP A 111 -1.88 -4.69 8.78
N THR A 112 -2.38 -3.46 8.60
CA THR A 112 -1.82 -2.28 9.29
C THR A 112 -1.94 -2.38 10.81
N LEU A 113 -3.05 -2.92 11.33
CA LEU A 113 -3.24 -3.16 12.76
C LEU A 113 -2.30 -4.24 13.27
N TYR A 114 -2.06 -5.31 12.49
CA TYR A 114 -1.08 -6.34 12.82
C TYR A 114 0.35 -5.78 12.92
N TYR A 115 0.73 -4.95 11.95
CA TYR A 115 2.03 -4.25 11.95
C TYR A 115 2.15 -3.27 13.12
N LEU A 116 1.09 -2.53 13.42
CA LEU A 116 1.03 -1.61 14.57
C LEU A 116 1.19 -2.37 15.88
N TYR A 117 0.42 -3.45 16.07
CA TYR A 117 0.48 -4.28 17.26
C TYR A 117 1.88 -4.86 17.48
N SER A 118 2.47 -5.46 16.43
CA SER A 118 3.83 -5.99 16.47
C SER A 118 4.88 -4.91 16.79
N SER A 119 4.64 -3.67 16.37
CA SER A 119 5.52 -2.54 16.67
C SER A 119 5.38 -2.04 18.11
N CYS A 120 4.17 -2.05 18.66
CA CYS A 120 3.89 -1.62 20.03
C CYS A 120 4.38 -2.61 21.08
N LEU A 121 4.40 -3.92 20.77
CA LEU A 121 4.86 -4.95 21.71
C LEU A 121 6.37 -4.86 22.02
N GLY A 122 7.15 -4.18 21.18
CA GLY A 122 8.59 -4.01 21.36
C GLY A 122 9.38 -5.30 21.12
N GLY A 123 10.45 -5.21 20.34
CA GLY A 123 11.30 -6.35 20.00
C GLY A 123 11.97 -6.20 18.64
N GLU A 124 12.79 -7.17 18.25
CA GLU A 124 13.29 -7.26 16.88
C GLU A 124 12.15 -7.64 15.94
N PHE A 125 11.92 -6.85 14.88
CA PHE A 125 10.80 -7.11 13.98
C PHE A 125 11.05 -8.38 13.14
N PRO A 126 10.02 -9.24 12.96
CA PRO A 126 10.17 -10.50 12.24
C PRO A 126 10.57 -10.30 10.77
N TRP A 127 10.22 -9.17 10.17
CA TRP A 127 10.58 -8.81 8.79
C TRP A 127 11.95 -8.10 8.65
N THR A 128 12.75 -8.03 9.71
CA THR A 128 14.12 -7.46 9.64
C THR A 128 15.17 -8.51 9.31
N ARG A 129 14.95 -9.75 9.78
CA ARG A 129 15.93 -10.83 9.74
C ARG A 129 15.52 -11.94 8.80
N CYS A 130 16.53 -12.62 8.25
CA CYS A 130 16.33 -13.80 7.42
C CYS A 130 16.28 -15.10 8.26
N ASN A 131 16.39 -15.03 9.58
CA ASN A 131 16.38 -16.20 10.48
C ASN A 131 14.98 -16.56 11.00
N ASN A 132 14.03 -16.79 10.09
CA ASN A 132 12.67 -17.24 10.44
C ASN A 132 12.31 -18.51 9.67
N VAL A 133 11.33 -19.26 10.17
CA VAL A 133 10.86 -20.51 9.57
C VAL A 133 10.22 -20.37 8.20
N TRP A 134 9.72 -19.18 7.85
CA TRP A 134 9.12 -18.88 6.54
C TRP A 134 10.14 -18.38 5.51
N ASN A 135 11.37 -18.08 5.92
CA ASN A 135 12.35 -17.51 5.00
C ASN A 135 13.02 -18.58 4.14
N THR A 136 13.29 -18.25 2.88
CA THR A 136 13.99 -19.13 1.95
C THR A 136 15.50 -18.85 1.93
N ALA A 137 16.27 -19.73 1.28
CA ALA A 137 17.71 -19.54 1.12
C ALA A 137 18.08 -18.28 0.32
N SER A 138 17.12 -17.72 -0.42
CA SER A 138 17.25 -16.49 -1.21
C SER A 138 17.06 -15.20 -0.40
N CYS A 139 16.69 -15.31 0.88
CA CYS A 139 16.46 -14.16 1.75
C CYS A 139 17.76 -13.40 2.02
N LEU A 140 17.75 -12.08 1.78
CA LEU A 140 18.87 -11.18 2.09
C LEU A 140 18.41 -10.04 3.02
N GLU A 141 19.09 -9.90 4.16
CA GLU A 141 18.83 -8.80 5.10
C GLU A 141 19.23 -7.45 4.52
N SER A 142 18.55 -6.38 4.91
CA SER A 142 18.83 -5.03 4.39
C SER A 142 20.25 -4.52 4.73
N SER A 143 20.86 -5.05 5.79
CA SER A 143 22.24 -4.75 6.20
C SER A 143 23.28 -5.57 5.43
N SER A 144 22.87 -6.54 4.62
CA SER A 144 23.74 -7.51 3.97
C SER A 144 23.85 -7.27 2.46
N LYS A 145 24.95 -7.74 1.87
CA LYS A 145 25.23 -7.69 0.42
C LYS A 145 25.98 -8.95 0.01
N TRP A 146 25.74 -9.46 -1.20
CA TRP A 146 26.58 -10.50 -1.79
C TRP A 146 27.97 -9.97 -2.13
N VAL A 147 29.00 -10.64 -1.62
CA VAL A 147 30.42 -10.37 -1.88
C VAL A 147 31.02 -11.58 -2.58
N CYS A 148 31.83 -11.33 -3.61
CA CYS A 148 32.56 -12.38 -4.31
C CYS A 148 33.90 -12.63 -3.61
N VAL A 149 34.17 -13.86 -3.20
CA VAL A 149 35.45 -14.28 -2.61
C VAL A 149 35.89 -15.60 -3.26
N ASN A 150 37.06 -15.60 -3.89
CA ASN A 150 37.66 -16.78 -4.55
C ASN A 150 36.67 -17.54 -5.47
N GLY A 151 35.90 -16.82 -6.31
CA GLY A 151 34.96 -17.42 -7.27
C GLY A 151 33.62 -17.88 -6.68
N THR A 152 33.37 -17.67 -5.39
CA THR A 152 32.11 -18.01 -4.68
C THR A 152 31.43 -16.77 -4.11
N TYR A 153 30.09 -16.74 -4.11
CA TYR A 153 29.33 -15.68 -3.47
C TYR A 153 29.09 -16.00 -1.99
N ILE A 154 29.45 -15.05 -1.13
CA ILE A 154 29.15 -15.09 0.31
C ILE A 154 28.32 -13.87 0.70
N ILE A 155 27.56 -13.98 1.80
CA ILE A 155 26.81 -12.86 2.36
C ILE A 155 27.77 -12.04 3.23
N GLY A 156 28.03 -10.78 2.89
CA GLY A 156 28.81 -9.83 3.69
C GLY A 156 27.95 -8.69 4.24
N ASN A 157 28.52 -7.87 5.14
CA ASN A 157 27.88 -6.65 5.60
C ASN A 157 28.02 -5.52 4.57
N LYS A 158 26.93 -4.79 4.30
CA LYS A 158 26.91 -3.68 3.32
C LYS A 158 27.88 -2.55 3.68
N TRP A 159 28.20 -2.40 4.97
CA TRP A 159 29.02 -1.32 5.51
C TRP A 159 30.49 -1.69 5.69
N GLU A 160 30.86 -2.95 5.42
CA GLU A 160 32.25 -3.42 5.52
C GLU A 160 32.85 -3.58 4.11
N THR A 161 33.97 -2.92 3.88
CA THR A 161 34.65 -2.90 2.57
C THR A 161 35.43 -4.18 2.30
N TYR A 162 35.79 -4.93 3.35
CA TYR A 162 36.51 -6.20 3.28
C TYR A 162 35.97 -7.13 4.37
N PRO A 163 35.24 -8.21 4.03
CA PRO A 163 34.84 -9.19 5.03
C PRO A 163 36.10 -9.92 5.52
N THR A 164 36.53 -9.65 6.75
CA THR A 164 37.65 -10.35 7.38
C THR A 164 37.26 -11.78 7.81
N GLU A 165 35.97 -12.04 7.95
CA GLU A 165 35.39 -13.35 8.23
C GLU A 165 34.05 -13.49 7.48
N ALA A 166 33.74 -14.68 6.98
CA ALA A 166 32.42 -14.97 6.45
C ALA A 166 31.41 -14.93 7.63
N PRO A 167 30.37 -14.07 7.60
CA PRO A 167 29.33 -14.07 8.61
C PRO A 167 28.71 -15.45 8.76
N ARG A 168 28.23 -15.75 9.97
CA ARG A 168 27.51 -16.99 10.28
C ARG A 168 26.17 -17.00 9.53
N ALA A 169 26.21 -17.43 8.27
CA ALA A 169 25.02 -17.66 7.46
C ALA A 169 24.22 -18.85 8.02
N PRO A 170 22.88 -18.87 7.91
CA PRO A 170 22.09 -20.08 8.12
C PRO A 170 22.63 -21.23 7.25
N SER A 171 22.52 -22.48 7.71
CA SER A 171 23.15 -23.66 7.09
C SER A 171 22.82 -23.89 5.61
N TRP A 172 21.80 -23.19 5.07
CA TRP A 172 21.27 -23.31 3.72
C TRP A 172 21.72 -22.20 2.75
N ASN A 173 22.45 -21.17 3.22
CA ASN A 173 22.63 -19.93 2.45
C ASN A 173 23.93 -19.82 1.64
N SER A 174 24.91 -20.71 1.82
CA SER A 174 26.26 -20.48 1.25
C SER A 174 26.64 -21.34 0.05
N ARG A 175 25.90 -22.41 -0.27
CA ARG A 175 26.23 -23.29 -1.42
C ARG A 175 25.09 -23.55 -2.40
N ASP A 176 23.84 -23.42 -1.98
CA ASP A 176 22.70 -23.83 -2.81
C ASP A 176 22.14 -22.72 -3.71
N VAL A 177 22.48 -21.45 -3.42
CA VAL A 177 21.94 -20.27 -4.14
C VAL A 177 23.03 -19.56 -4.96
N ALA A 178 24.29 -19.67 -4.54
CA ALA A 178 25.44 -19.08 -5.21
C ALA A 178 26.00 -20.04 -6.26
N GLY A 179 25.84 -19.73 -7.55
CA GLY A 179 26.54 -20.50 -8.60
C GLY A 179 28.05 -20.45 -8.41
N SER A 180 28.73 -21.60 -8.44
CA SER A 180 30.20 -21.62 -8.45
C SER A 180 30.71 -21.20 -9.82
N SER A 181 31.72 -20.33 -9.85
CA SER A 181 32.46 -20.05 -11.08
C SER A 181 33.67 -20.97 -11.19
N ASP A 182 33.93 -21.49 -12.38
CA ASP A 182 35.16 -22.25 -12.69
C ASP A 182 36.42 -21.34 -12.68
N ASN A 183 36.24 -20.02 -12.62
CA ASN A 183 37.31 -19.04 -12.52
C ASN A 183 37.40 -18.50 -11.08
N PRO A 184 38.49 -18.78 -10.33
CA PRO A 184 38.65 -18.29 -8.95
C PRO A 184 38.71 -16.77 -8.84
N ASP A 185 39.02 -16.07 -9.94
CA ASP A 185 39.15 -14.61 -9.99
C ASP A 185 37.85 -13.90 -10.41
N LYS A 186 36.81 -14.65 -10.81
CA LYS A 186 35.56 -14.07 -11.32
C LYS A 186 34.36 -14.87 -10.83
N CYS A 187 33.44 -14.24 -10.11
CA CYS A 187 32.15 -14.87 -9.84
C CYS A 187 31.30 -14.97 -11.11
N ALA A 188 30.34 -15.92 -11.13
CA ALA A 188 29.41 -16.10 -12.24
C ALA A 188 28.66 -14.80 -12.53
N TYR A 189 28.43 -14.45 -13.81
CA TYR A 189 27.83 -13.17 -14.21
C TYR A 189 26.40 -12.93 -13.69
N ASN A 190 25.74 -13.98 -13.19
CA ASN A 190 24.38 -13.89 -12.67
C ASN A 190 24.41 -13.77 -11.15
N TYR A 191 23.97 -12.62 -10.64
CA TYR A 191 23.70 -12.48 -9.21
C TYR A 191 22.61 -13.46 -8.79
N PRO A 192 22.73 -14.12 -7.61
CA PRO A 192 21.66 -14.92 -7.06
C PRO A 192 20.39 -14.07 -6.89
N SER A 193 19.22 -14.64 -7.19
CA SER A 193 17.94 -13.98 -6.96
C SER A 193 17.75 -13.73 -5.47
N THR A 194 17.55 -12.47 -5.08
CA THR A 194 17.35 -12.10 -3.69
C THR A 194 15.92 -11.67 -3.40
N THR A 195 15.39 -12.13 -2.28
CA THR A 195 14.09 -11.76 -1.73
C THR A 195 14.26 -11.04 -0.40
N ASN A 196 13.37 -10.09 -0.11
CA ASN A 196 13.39 -9.35 1.16
C ASN A 196 12.61 -10.15 2.22
N PRO A 197 13.07 -10.22 3.49
CA PRO A 197 12.33 -10.87 4.58
C PRO A 197 10.89 -10.36 4.74
N ALA A 198 10.62 -9.08 4.47
CA ALA A 198 9.27 -8.53 4.50
C ALA A 198 8.35 -9.05 3.37
N GLN A 199 8.94 -9.38 2.22
CA GLN A 199 8.22 -9.91 1.07
C GLN A 199 7.90 -11.40 1.28
N GLU A 200 8.79 -12.17 1.88
CA GLU A 200 8.57 -13.59 2.20
C GLU A 200 7.58 -13.80 3.35
N PHE A 201 7.46 -12.83 4.26
CA PHE A 201 6.52 -12.91 5.38
C PHE A 201 5.04 -13.04 4.95
N TRP A 202 4.67 -12.52 3.78
CA TRP A 202 3.30 -12.57 3.25
C TRP A 202 3.14 -13.48 2.03
N GLN A 203 4.14 -14.31 1.72
CA GLN A 203 4.01 -15.37 0.71
C GLN A 203 3.26 -16.57 1.31
#